data_AF-A0A7Y8FUP7-F1
#
_entry.id   AF-A0A7Y8FUP7-F1
#
_cell.length_a   1.000
_cell.length_b   1.000
_cell.length_c   1.000
_cell.angle_alpha   90.00
_cell.angle_beta   90.00
_cell.angle_gamma   90.00
#
_symmetry.space_group_name_H-M   'P 1'
#
loop_
_entity.id
_entity.type
_entity.pdbx_description
1 polymer ?
#
loop_
_entity_poly.entity_id
_entity_poly.type
_entity_poly.pdbx_seq_one_letter_code
_entity_poly.pdbx_strand_id
1 'polypeptide(L)'
;MAKPLDFAKTWFATKGWKPFAFQKAVWAAVKDGQSGLLHASTGAGKTYALWFAALNRFAVTRPPATGKRKAPAEPLTVLWITPMRALAADTARALEAPLAALEIPWSVGL
;
A
#
# COMPACT_ATOMS: atom_id res chain seq x y z
N MET A 1 17.56 12.69 6.49
CA MET A 1 16.17 12.42 6.07
C MET A 1 16.12 11.04 5.46
N ALA A 2 15.22 10.16 5.91
CA ALA A 2 15.03 8.86 5.25
C ALA A 2 14.59 9.10 3.80
N LYS A 3 15.21 8.42 2.83
CA LYS A 3 14.83 8.53 1.43
C LYS A 3 13.40 8.00 1.28
N PRO A 4 12.47 8.75 0.67
CA PRO A 4 11.14 8.22 0.42
C PRO A 4 11.28 7.00 -0.50
N LEU A 5 10.83 5.85 -0.02
CA LEU A 5 10.85 4.61 -0.77
C LEU A 5 9.66 4.62 -1.73
N ASP A 6 9.93 4.37 -3.00
CA ASP A 6 8.90 4.14 -4.02
C ASP A 6 8.61 2.64 -4.09
N PHE A 7 7.77 2.17 -3.17
CA PHE A 7 7.37 0.76 -3.09
C PHE A 7 6.68 0.28 -4.35
N ALA A 8 5.93 1.17 -5.01
CA ALA A 8 5.25 0.88 -6.27
C ALA A 8 6.27 0.49 -7.34
N LYS A 9 7.33 1.29 -7.52
CA LYS A 9 8.38 1.00 -8.50
C LYS A 9 9.04 -0.34 -8.24
N THR A 10 9.40 -0.64 -7.00
CA THR A 10 10.06 -1.91 -6.64
C THR A 10 9.14 -3.10 -6.90
N TRP A 11 7.89 -3.06 -6.43
CA TRP A 11 6.93 -4.15 -6.64
C TRP A 11 6.61 -4.40 -8.11
N PHE A 12 6.36 -3.34 -8.89
CA PHE A 12 6.05 -3.51 -10.30
C PHE A 12 7.24 -4.08 -11.06
N ALA A 13 8.47 -3.68 -10.70
CA ALA A 13 9.68 -4.27 -11.27
C ALA A 13 9.82 -5.77 -10.92
N THR A 14 9.56 -6.20 -9.68
CA THR A 14 9.64 -7.62 -9.30
C THR A 14 8.57 -8.48 -9.99
N LYS A 15 7.46 -7.87 -10.43
CA LYS A 15 6.41 -8.54 -11.22
C LYS A 15 6.59 -8.42 -12.74
N GLY A 16 7.60 -7.68 -13.22
CA GLY A 16 7.76 -7.38 -14.65
C GLY A 16 6.62 -6.52 -15.22
N TRP A 17 5.92 -5.78 -14.37
CA TRP A 17 4.76 -4.96 -14.73
C TRP A 17 5.14 -3.52 -15.01
N LYS A 18 4.35 -2.87 -15.87
CA LYS A 18 4.42 -1.42 -16.09
C LYS A 18 3.16 -0.77 -15.52
N PRO A 19 3.29 0.26 -14.66
CA PRO A 19 2.12 0.93 -14.12
C PRO A 19 1.38 1.72 -15.18
N PHE A 20 0.06 1.64 -15.13
CA PHE A 20 -0.85 2.42 -15.98
C PHE A 20 -0.78 3.92 -15.64
N ALA A 21 -1.16 4.76 -16.60
CA ALA A 21 -1.16 6.21 -16.43
C ALA A 21 -2.03 6.65 -15.24
N PHE A 22 -3.22 6.06 -15.08
CA PHE A 22 -4.12 6.41 -13.98
C PHE A 22 -3.56 6.03 -12.60
N GLN A 23 -2.77 4.94 -12.50
CA GLN A 23 -2.14 4.54 -11.24
C GLN A 23 -1.13 5.60 -10.80
N LYS A 24 -0.29 6.07 -11.73
CA LYS A 24 0.66 7.15 -11.49
C LYS A 24 -0.05 8.45 -11.07
N ALA A 25 -1.17 8.76 -11.71
CA ALA A 25 -1.98 9.95 -11.36
C ALA A 25 -2.53 9.85 -9.93
N VAL A 26 -3.05 8.69 -9.53
CA VAL A 26 -3.51 8.44 -8.15
C VAL A 26 -2.37 8.59 -7.15
N TRP A 27 -1.19 8.02 -7.44
CA TRP A 27 -0.02 8.13 -6.56
C TRP A 27 0.43 9.58 -6.37
N ALA A 28 0.43 10.38 -7.43
CA ALA A 28 0.74 11.81 -7.37
C ALA A 28 -0.29 12.58 -6.53
N ALA A 29 -1.59 12.41 -6.82
CA ALA A 29 -2.66 13.10 -6.10
C ALA A 29 -2.64 12.81 -4.58
N VAL A 30 -2.49 11.53 -4.20
CA VAL A 30 -2.40 11.14 -2.78
C VAL A 30 -1.12 11.70 -2.14
N LYS A 31 0.02 11.67 -2.84
CA LYS A 31 1.27 12.29 -2.37
C LYS A 31 1.09 13.79 -2.10
N ASP A 32 0.23 14.47 -2.84
CA ASP A 32 -0.09 15.88 -2.62
C ASP A 32 -1.19 16.10 -1.56
N GLY A 33 -1.64 15.03 -0.90
CA GLY A 33 -2.64 15.08 0.16
C GLY A 33 -4.08 15.24 -0.34
N GLN A 34 -4.32 14.98 -1.64
CA GLN A 34 -5.63 15.14 -2.25
C GLN A 34 -6.53 13.91 -2.02
N SER A 35 -7.81 14.18 -1.82
CA SER A 35 -8.87 13.17 -1.86
C SER A 35 -9.47 13.07 -3.26
N GLY A 36 -10.05 11.92 -3.63
CA GLY A 36 -10.70 11.78 -4.93
C GLY A 36 -11.41 10.44 -5.15
N LEU A 37 -12.03 10.31 -6.33
CA LEU A 37 -12.72 9.10 -6.78
C LEU A 37 -11.95 8.48 -7.95
N LEU A 38 -11.52 7.23 -7.79
CA LEU A 38 -10.93 6.45 -8.87
C LEU A 38 -12.02 5.68 -9.63
N HIS A 39 -12.29 6.09 -10.87
CA HIS A 39 -13.15 5.37 -11.78
C HIS A 39 -12.32 4.63 -12.84
N ALA A 40 -12.33 3.29 -12.78
CA ALA A 40 -11.70 2.42 -13.78
C ALA A 40 -12.45 1.08 -13.84
N SER A 41 -12.33 0.35 -14.95
CA SER A 41 -12.95 -0.96 -15.13
C SER A 41 -12.43 -2.01 -14.13
N THR A 42 -13.18 -3.10 -13.96
CA THR A 42 -12.74 -4.25 -13.17
C THR A 42 -11.50 -4.89 -13.81
N GLY A 43 -10.57 -5.37 -12.99
CA GLY A 43 -9.31 -5.95 -13.47
C GLY A 43 -8.23 -4.93 -13.88
N ALA A 44 -8.53 -3.63 -13.92
CA ALA A 44 -7.57 -2.59 -14.33
C ALA A 44 -6.42 -2.33 -13.34
N GLY A 45 -6.42 -2.98 -12.17
CA GLY A 45 -5.38 -2.77 -11.14
C GLY A 45 -5.66 -1.62 -10.17
N LYS A 46 -6.94 -1.31 -9.90
CA LYS A 46 -7.37 -0.28 -8.93
C LYS A 46 -6.82 -0.52 -7.52
N THR A 47 -6.74 -1.79 -7.09
CA THR A 47 -6.22 -2.16 -5.77
C THR A 47 -4.79 -1.64 -5.58
N TYR A 48 -3.89 -1.91 -6.53
CA TYR A 48 -2.52 -1.40 -6.48
C TYR A 48 -2.40 0.11 -6.78
N ALA A 49 -3.37 0.70 -7.47
CA ALA A 49 -3.44 2.15 -7.59
C ALA A 49 -3.54 2.81 -6.20
N LEU A 50 -4.50 2.38 -5.38
CA LEU A 50 -4.72 2.95 -4.05
C LEU A 50 -3.70 2.45 -3.02
N TRP A 51 -3.36 1.16 -3.05
CA TRP A 51 -2.50 0.57 -2.03
C TRP A 51 -1.09 1.15 -2.06
N PHE A 52 -0.48 1.26 -3.24
CA PHE A 52 0.84 1.89 -3.33
C PHE A 52 0.81 3.40 -3.11
N ALA A 53 -0.33 4.07 -3.35
CA ALA A 53 -0.49 5.46 -2.94
C ALA A 53 -0.38 5.60 -1.41
N ALA A 54 -1.06 4.71 -0.68
CA ALA A 54 -1.03 4.68 0.78
C ALA A 54 0.35 4.28 1.32
N LEU A 55 0.96 3.21 0.80
CA LEU A 55 2.30 2.77 1.21
C LEU A 55 3.35 3.85 0.97
N ASN A 56 3.42 4.43 -0.24
CA ASN A 56 4.41 5.46 -0.55
C ASN A 56 4.22 6.74 0.29
N ARG A 57 3.00 7.02 0.79
CA ARG A 57 2.73 8.20 1.59
C ARG A 57 2.94 7.98 3.09
N PHE A 58 2.53 6.84 3.61
CA PHE A 58 2.40 6.63 5.05
C PHE A 58 3.33 5.54 5.59
N ALA A 59 3.80 4.61 4.76
CA ALA A 59 4.70 3.56 5.25
C ALA A 59 6.09 4.15 5.47
N VAL A 60 6.55 4.11 6.72
CA VAL A 60 7.90 4.47 7.10
C VAL A 60 8.69 3.19 7.31
N THR A 61 9.80 3.00 6.61
CA THR A 61 10.77 1.98 6.99
C THR A 61 11.52 2.47 8.22
N ARG A 62 11.03 2.12 9.40
CA ARG A 62 11.78 2.35 10.63
C ARG A 62 12.81 1.22 10.78
N PRO A 63 14.06 1.53 11.15
CA PRO A 63 15.00 0.49 11.55
C PRO A 63 14.39 -0.36 12.67
N PRO A 64 14.60 -1.68 12.68
CA PRO A 64 14.10 -2.54 13.75
C PRO A 64 14.53 -1.96 15.10
N ALA A 65 13.58 -1.88 16.04
CA ALA A 65 13.84 -1.32 17.36
C ALA A 65 14.97 -2.11 18.03
N THR A 66 16.10 -1.46 18.28
CA THR A 66 17.24 -2.03 19.02
C THR A 66 16.89 -2.07 20.51
N GLY A 67 16.15 -3.09 20.94
CA GLY A 67 15.82 -3.24 22.36
C GLY A 67 14.96 -4.48 22.65
N LYS A 68 15.14 -5.07 23.85
CA LYS A 68 14.42 -6.27 24.31
C LYS A 68 12.92 -6.06 24.59
N ARG A 69 12.37 -4.86 24.36
CA ARG A 69 10.95 -4.56 24.52
C ARG A 69 10.22 -4.81 23.21
N LYS A 70 9.12 -5.58 23.25
CA LYS A 70 8.17 -5.64 22.13
C LYS A 70 7.81 -4.20 21.74
N ALA A 71 8.02 -3.86 20.47
CA ALA A 71 7.55 -2.59 19.94
C ALA A 71 6.03 -2.49 20.17
N PRO A 72 5.49 -1.31 20.50
CA PRO A 72 4.05 -1.08 20.51
C PRO A 72 3.44 -1.52 19.18
N ALA A 73 2.18 -1.99 19.19
CA ALA A 73 1.46 -2.18 17.94
C ALA A 73 1.43 -0.85 17.17
N GLU A 74 1.78 -0.89 15.88
CA GLU A 74 1.72 0.28 15.03
C GLU A 74 0.27 0.82 15.00
N PRO A 75 0.07 2.14 15.00
CA PRO A 75 -1.26 2.73 14.98
C PRO A 75 -2.01 2.37 13.69
N LEU A 76 -3.35 2.34 13.77
CA LEU A 76 -4.19 2.19 12.58
C LEU A 76 -3.85 3.30 11.57
N THR A 77 -3.37 2.90 10.39
CA THR A 77 -2.86 3.85 9.37
C THR A 77 -3.78 3.95 8.15
N VAL A 78 -4.43 2.86 7.76
CA VAL A 78 -5.34 2.81 6.60
C VAL A 78 -6.58 2.01 6.97
N LEU A 79 -7.77 2.54 6.65
CA LEU A 79 -9.05 1.83 6.74
C LEU A 79 -9.57 1.53 5.32
N TRP A 80 -9.68 0.25 4.99
CA TRP A 80 -10.20 -0.20 3.70
C TRP A 80 -11.63 -0.74 3.87
N ILE A 81 -12.61 -0.07 3.27
CA ILE A 81 -14.02 -0.43 3.40
C ILE A 81 -14.48 -1.15 2.12
N THR A 82 -15.03 -2.35 2.27
CA THR A 82 -15.58 -3.14 1.16
C THR A 82 -17.07 -3.43 1.37
N PRO A 83 -17.89 -3.52 0.31
CA PRO A 83 -19.32 -3.83 0.43
C PRO A 83 -19.64 -5.25 0.93
N MET A 84 -18.68 -6.19 0.90
CA MET A 84 -18.91 -7.58 1.30
C MET A 84 -17.66 -8.24 1.88
N ARG A 85 -17.86 -9.22 2.77
CA ARG A 85 -16.78 -9.94 3.47
C ARG A 85 -15.85 -10.72 2.53
N ALA A 86 -16.39 -11.36 1.49
CA ALA A 86 -15.56 -12.10 0.53
C ALA A 86 -14.56 -11.17 -0.17
N LEU A 87 -15.04 -9.99 -0.61
CA LEU A 87 -14.18 -8.97 -1.21
C LEU A 87 -13.15 -8.41 -0.21
N ALA A 88 -13.51 -8.28 1.07
CA ALA A 88 -12.55 -7.91 2.11
C ALA A 88 -11.40 -8.94 2.18
N ALA A 89 -11.73 -10.23 2.26
CA ALA A 89 -10.75 -11.31 2.35
C ALA A 89 -9.84 -11.38 1.10
N ASP A 90 -10.41 -11.23 -0.09
CA ASP A 90 -9.65 -11.20 -1.35
C ASP A 90 -8.72 -9.97 -1.41
N THR A 91 -9.22 -8.82 -0.96
CA THR A 91 -8.42 -7.59 -0.91
C THR A 91 -7.28 -7.73 0.07
N ALA A 92 -7.52 -8.23 1.29
CA ALA A 92 -6.49 -8.42 2.31
C ALA A 92 -5.31 -9.23 1.78
N ARG A 93 -5.55 -10.36 1.10
CA ARG A 93 -4.49 -11.17 0.47
C ARG A 93 -3.69 -10.38 -0.57
N ALA A 94 -4.37 -9.54 -1.37
CA ALA A 94 -3.70 -8.67 -2.33
C ALA A 94 -2.87 -7.55 -1.68
N LEU A 95 -3.29 -7.05 -0.50
CA LEU A 95 -2.56 -6.03 0.26
C LEU A 95 -1.35 -6.63 1.00
N GLU A 96 -1.47 -7.84 1.53
CA GLU A 96 -0.41 -8.56 2.27
C GLU A 96 0.77 -8.96 1.37
N ALA A 97 0.50 -9.36 0.12
CA ALA A 97 1.53 -9.82 -0.80
C ALA A 97 2.71 -8.83 -0.99
N PRO A 98 2.49 -7.53 -1.26
CA PRO A 98 3.60 -6.57 -1.33
C PRO A 98 4.21 -6.24 0.04
N LEU A 99 3.48 -6.35 1.15
CA LEU A 99 4.06 -6.14 2.48
C LEU A 99 5.14 -7.18 2.78
N ALA A 100 4.82 -8.46 2.53
CA ALA A 100 5.76 -9.56 2.72
C ALA A 100 6.97 -9.46 1.79
N ALA A 101 6.74 -9.18 0.50
CA ALA A 101 7.81 -9.16 -0.50
C ALA A 101 8.74 -7.94 -0.42
N LEU A 102 8.25 -6.82 0.13
CA LEU A 102 9.02 -5.58 0.30
C LEU A 102 9.45 -5.35 1.75
N GLU A 103 9.21 -6.32 2.63
CA GLU A 103 9.54 -6.28 4.06
C GLU A 103 8.98 -5.01 4.76
N ILE A 104 7.76 -4.61 4.40
CA ILE A 104 7.10 -3.45 4.99
C ILE A 104 6.47 -3.90 6.33
N PRO A 105 6.82 -3.27 7.47
CA PRO A 105 6.41 -3.72 8.80
C PRO A 105 4.97 -3.30 9.15
N TRP A 106 4.05 -3.48 8.22
CA TRP A 106 2.61 -3.25 8.43
C TRP A 106 1.89 -4.58 8.59
N SER A 107 0.81 -4.57 9.35
CA SER A 107 -0.13 -5.68 9.44
C SER A 107 -1.41 -5.35 8.66
N VAL A 108 -2.10 -6.40 8.22
CA VAL A 108 -3.44 -6.32 7.64
C VAL A 108 -4.38 -7.09 8.56
N GLY A 109 -5.51 -6.47 8.92
CA GLY A 109 -6.57 -7.09 9.72
C GLY A 109 -7.87 -7.15 8.94
N LEU A 110 -8.69 -8.17 9.22
CA LEU A 110 -10.02 -8.40 8.66
C LEU A 110 -11.10 -8.39 9.76
#